data_AF-A0A1G1JB92-F1
#
_entry.id   AF-A0A1G1JB92-F1
#
_cell.length_a   1.000
_cell.length_b   1.000
_cell.length_c   1.000
_cell.angle_alpha   90.00
_cell.angle_beta   90.00
_cell.angle_gamma   90.00
#
_symmetry.space_group_name_H-M   'P 1'
#
loop_
_entity.id
_entity.type
_entity.pdbx_description
1 polymer ?
#
loop_
_entity_poly.entity_id
_entity_poly.type
_entity_poly.pdbx_seq_one_letter_code
_entity_poly.pdbx_strand_id
1 'polypeptide(L)'
;MIHNFHIRIEKPSSQPKLRIILWTAAVLILGIILAALFYRTTQPSADSGFAVRDVWGHALIRPAQQTDFQKLVTGPMVDTSEVIKTSANGQVDFEYRRKTVLRLKDNTEVMITARSGIWPFRRPATVELLRGTLLLAGDAALIDAPLLIKSKGAEFFANNSLVKVEASRVPLSRISVLHGSIEIQPSGRAAAGERSVVPEYHYGSVDSKRGTLSGVQIVEKEDWHPLMELYTLVSEMTPEYLSSLVSQMKSESRDWDLVKSIRTDASQHGYVSISAQRERSSMQYLLNLYYDVAPDNASVRVTVEFERPVASEIVLDVRSLADEAAASPGFKVSLLRNGRPAKTYTVDRLLDDWVQLRLTDVLQSDCHGVVLEFAHTSSQGPAHGTVQIRRILEQKLELQN
;
A
#
# COMPACT_ATOMS: atom_id res chain seq x y z
N MET A 1 -15.22 -13.23 -105.27
CA MET A 1 -14.20 -12.24 -104.88
C MET A 1 -14.50 -11.81 -103.45
N ILE A 2 -13.66 -12.24 -102.51
CA ILE A 2 -13.87 -12.09 -101.06
C ILE A 2 -13.42 -10.68 -100.63
N HIS A 3 -14.32 -9.87 -100.07
CA HIS A 3 -13.96 -8.63 -99.38
C HIS A 3 -13.83 -8.92 -97.88
N ASN A 4 -12.57 -9.00 -97.41
CA ASN A 4 -12.25 -9.07 -96.01
C ASN A 4 -12.43 -7.70 -95.35
N PHE A 5 -13.38 -7.60 -94.43
CA PHE A 5 -13.47 -6.47 -93.49
C PHE A 5 -12.60 -6.77 -92.27
N HIS A 6 -11.57 -5.97 -92.06
CA HIS A 6 -10.78 -5.97 -90.82
C HIS A 6 -11.47 -5.12 -89.76
N ILE A 7 -12.01 -5.78 -88.73
CA ILE A 7 -12.44 -5.11 -87.49
C ILE A 7 -11.20 -4.87 -86.64
N ARG A 8 -10.85 -3.60 -86.43
CA ARG A 8 -9.76 -3.19 -85.53
C ARG A 8 -10.34 -3.06 -84.11
N ILE A 9 -9.98 -3.98 -83.22
CA ILE A 9 -10.31 -3.87 -81.80
C ILE A 9 -9.26 -2.94 -81.17
N GLU A 10 -9.68 -1.74 -80.76
CA GLU A 10 -8.84 -0.85 -79.96
C GLU A 10 -8.64 -1.44 -78.56
N LYS A 11 -7.37 -1.55 -78.16
CA LYS A 11 -6.94 -2.08 -76.86
C LYS A 11 -7.36 -1.09 -75.76
N PRO A 12 -7.95 -1.52 -74.64
CA PRO A 12 -8.33 -0.60 -73.57
C PRO A 12 -7.09 0.11 -73.02
N SER A 13 -7.19 1.45 -72.97
CA SER A 13 -6.20 2.36 -72.39
C SER A 13 -5.86 1.91 -70.97
N SER A 14 -4.66 1.38 -70.76
CA SER A 14 -4.07 1.31 -69.43
C SER A 14 -3.85 2.76 -68.99
N GLN A 15 -4.64 3.25 -68.02
CA GLN A 15 -4.45 4.58 -67.46
C GLN A 15 -3.46 4.52 -66.28
N PRO A 16 -2.14 4.74 -66.48
CA PRO A 16 -1.15 4.74 -65.40
C PRO A 16 -1.42 5.84 -64.36
N LYS A 17 -2.12 6.91 -64.75
CA LYS A 17 -2.43 8.05 -63.89
C LYS A 17 -3.28 7.67 -62.68
N LEU A 18 -4.25 6.77 -62.84
CA LEU A 18 -5.13 6.35 -61.74
C LEU A 18 -4.39 5.52 -60.69
N ARG A 19 -3.48 4.65 -61.14
CA ARG A 19 -2.64 3.83 -60.23
C ARG A 19 -1.68 4.69 -59.42
N ILE A 20 -1.08 5.71 -60.03
CA ILE A 20 -0.15 6.61 -59.34
C ILE A 20 -0.88 7.40 -58.25
N ILE A 21 -2.09 7.90 -58.53
CA ILE A 21 -2.92 8.64 -57.56
C ILE A 21 -3.33 7.74 -56.39
N LEU A 22 -3.69 6.49 -56.65
CA LEU A 22 -4.07 5.55 -55.59
C LEU A 22 -2.88 5.22 -54.66
N TRP A 23 -1.69 5.05 -55.24
CA TRP A 23 -0.48 4.76 -54.48
C TRP A 23 -0.04 5.95 -53.63
N THR A 24 -0.09 7.18 -54.15
CA THR A 24 0.26 8.37 -53.37
C THR A 24 -0.73 8.60 -52.23
N ALA A 25 -2.03 8.39 -52.45
CA ALA A 25 -3.04 8.49 -51.39
C ALA A 25 -2.83 7.43 -50.29
N ALA A 26 -2.52 6.18 -50.65
CA ALA A 26 -2.25 5.11 -49.70
C ALA A 26 -1.01 5.39 -48.83
N VAL A 27 0.08 5.89 -49.44
CA VAL A 27 1.30 6.26 -48.72
C VAL A 27 1.06 7.43 -47.77
N LEU A 28 0.24 8.41 -48.18
CA LEU A 28 -0.07 9.58 -47.36
C LEU A 28 -0.97 9.22 -46.18
N ILE A 29 -1.96 8.36 -46.37
CA ILE A 29 -2.79 7.81 -45.28
C ILE A 29 -1.93 6.98 -44.33
N LEU A 30 -1.04 6.12 -44.84
CA LEU A 30 -0.12 5.35 -44.01
C LEU A 30 0.82 6.26 -43.21
N GLY A 31 1.32 7.34 -43.82
CA GLY A 31 2.12 8.36 -43.15
C GLY A 31 1.36 9.08 -42.03
N ILE A 32 0.09 9.42 -42.25
CA ILE A 32 -0.78 10.03 -41.22
C ILE A 32 -1.06 9.04 -40.09
N ILE A 33 -1.34 7.77 -40.40
CA ILE A 33 -1.55 6.72 -39.38
C ILE A 33 -0.28 6.50 -38.57
N LEU A 34 0.88 6.42 -39.23
CA LEU A 34 2.18 6.29 -38.57
C LEU A 34 2.51 7.51 -37.73
N ALA A 35 2.24 8.72 -38.21
CA ALA A 35 2.43 9.96 -37.46
C ALA A 35 1.46 10.05 -36.28
N ALA A 36 0.20 9.62 -36.42
CA ALA A 36 -0.77 9.57 -35.34
C ALA A 36 -0.43 8.50 -34.30
N LEU A 37 0.09 7.34 -34.73
CA LEU A 37 0.63 6.31 -33.84
C LEU A 37 1.87 6.82 -33.12
N PHE A 38 2.81 7.46 -33.82
CA PHE A 38 3.97 8.10 -33.21
C PHE A 38 3.54 9.20 -32.24
N TYR A 39 2.55 10.03 -32.58
CA TYR A 39 2.05 11.10 -31.71
C TYR A 39 1.34 10.54 -30.46
N ARG A 40 0.63 9.42 -30.58
CA ARG A 40 0.07 8.69 -29.43
C ARG A 40 1.11 7.99 -28.58
N THR A 41 2.20 7.49 -29.15
CA THR A 41 3.29 6.83 -28.40
C THR A 41 4.31 7.82 -27.84
N THR A 42 4.40 9.04 -28.41
CA THR A 42 5.28 10.13 -27.96
C THR A 42 4.58 11.22 -27.18
N GLN A 43 3.25 11.21 -27.06
CA GLN A 43 2.60 11.89 -25.93
C GLN A 43 3.19 11.28 -24.67
N PRO A 44 3.93 12.05 -23.87
CA PRO A 44 4.38 11.56 -22.59
C PRO A 44 3.10 11.34 -21.79
N SER A 45 2.72 10.09 -21.55
CA SER A 45 2.06 9.74 -20.31
C SER A 45 3.09 9.94 -19.18
N ALA A 46 3.57 11.18 -19.01
CA ALA A 46 4.44 11.56 -17.93
C ALA A 46 3.57 11.78 -16.69
N ASP A 47 2.81 10.74 -16.34
CA ASP A 47 2.33 10.60 -14.99
C ASP A 47 3.60 10.46 -14.14
N SER A 48 3.90 11.51 -13.38
CA SER A 48 5.02 11.51 -12.44
C SER A 48 4.88 10.42 -11.38
N GLY A 49 3.67 9.86 -11.28
CA GLY A 49 3.23 8.97 -10.23
C GLY A 49 2.79 9.74 -9.01
N PHE A 50 2.98 11.06 -8.92
CA PHE A 50 2.52 11.87 -7.79
C PHE A 50 1.19 12.55 -8.11
N ALA A 51 0.29 12.52 -7.14
CA ALA A 51 -0.94 13.31 -7.14
C ALA A 51 -1.15 13.96 -5.78
N VAL A 52 -1.60 15.21 -5.79
CA VAL A 52 -2.10 15.90 -4.59
C VAL A 52 -3.52 15.42 -4.34
N ARG A 53 -3.75 14.71 -3.23
CA ARG A 53 -5.07 14.21 -2.84
C ARG A 53 -5.89 15.30 -2.16
N ASP A 54 -5.31 15.96 -1.17
CA ASP A 54 -6.01 16.98 -0.39
C ASP A 54 -5.04 18.07 0.11
N VAL A 55 -5.59 19.27 0.32
CA VAL A 55 -4.88 20.46 0.79
C VAL A 55 -5.72 21.16 1.86
N TRP A 56 -5.23 21.16 3.09
CA TRP A 56 -5.80 21.92 4.20
C TRP A 56 -4.94 23.16 4.49
N GLY A 57 -5.60 24.28 4.76
CA GLY A 57 -4.93 25.56 5.03
C GLY A 57 -4.20 26.12 3.80
N HIS A 58 -3.09 26.84 4.03
CA HIS A 58 -2.28 27.38 2.93
C HIS A 58 -1.07 26.49 2.62
N ALA A 59 -1.03 25.97 1.40
CA ALA A 59 0.11 25.27 0.82
C ALA A 59 0.49 25.91 -0.53
N LEU A 60 1.79 25.92 -0.79
CA LEU A 60 2.37 26.56 -1.96
C LEU A 60 3.32 25.61 -2.67
N ILE A 61 3.36 25.67 -3.99
CA ILE A 61 4.23 24.89 -4.87
C ILE A 61 5.01 25.79 -5.79
N ARG A 62 6.24 25.38 -6.13
CA ARG A 62 6.99 25.98 -7.22
C ARG A 62 7.83 24.92 -7.94
N PRO A 63 8.08 25.06 -9.24
CA PRO A 63 9.17 24.34 -9.89
C PRO A 63 10.51 24.67 -9.25
N ALA A 64 11.42 23.70 -9.15
CA ALA A 64 12.71 23.86 -8.49
C ALA A 64 13.57 24.98 -9.11
N GLN A 65 13.41 25.22 -10.42
CA GLN A 65 14.12 26.25 -11.18
C GLN A 65 13.48 27.65 -11.10
N GLN A 66 12.27 27.77 -10.55
CA GLN A 66 11.54 29.03 -10.43
C GLN A 66 11.65 29.60 -9.02
N THR A 67 11.52 30.92 -8.91
CA THR A 67 11.55 31.65 -7.63
C THR A 67 10.18 31.75 -6.97
N ASP A 68 9.14 31.87 -7.79
CA ASP A 68 7.82 32.30 -7.33
C ASP A 68 6.96 31.10 -6.95
N PHE A 69 6.36 31.21 -5.77
CA PHE A 69 5.45 30.20 -5.26
C PHE A 69 4.03 30.47 -5.75
N GLN A 70 3.38 29.40 -6.20
CA GLN A 70 1.98 29.38 -6.60
C GLN A 70 1.16 28.61 -5.57
N LYS A 71 -0.16 28.81 -5.56
CA LYS A 71 -1.07 28.05 -4.72
C LYS A 71 -1.05 26.58 -5.15
N LEU A 72 -0.86 25.67 -4.20
CA LEU A 72 -0.98 24.24 -4.47
C LEU A 72 -2.46 23.88 -4.69
N VAL A 73 -2.73 23.06 -5.69
CA VAL A 73 -4.06 22.57 -6.04
C VAL A 73 -4.06 21.04 -6.09
N THR A 74 -5.22 20.43 -5.82
CA THR A 74 -5.44 18.99 -5.90
C THR A 74 -5.37 18.51 -7.35
N GLY A 75 -4.86 17.29 -7.57
CA GLY A 75 -4.76 16.67 -8.89
C GLY A 75 -3.39 16.06 -9.18
N PRO A 76 -3.22 15.47 -10.37
CA PRO A 76 -1.96 14.88 -10.79
C PRO A 76 -0.86 15.94 -10.92
N MET A 77 0.34 15.60 -10.48
CA MET A 77 1.52 16.45 -10.65
C MET A 77 2.20 16.11 -11.97
N VAL A 78 2.46 17.14 -12.78
CA VAL A 78 3.10 17.01 -14.09
C VAL A 78 4.49 17.63 -13.99
N ASP A 79 5.52 16.86 -14.37
CA ASP A 79 6.93 17.30 -14.35
C ASP A 79 7.50 17.54 -12.93
N THR A 80 8.11 16.50 -12.36
CA THR A 80 8.40 16.45 -10.92
C THR A 80 9.81 16.86 -10.59
N SER A 81 10.12 18.14 -10.70
CA SER A 81 11.17 18.74 -9.89
C SER A 81 10.58 19.99 -9.25
N GLU A 82 9.90 19.79 -8.12
CA GLU A 82 9.06 20.80 -7.50
C GLU A 82 9.36 20.91 -6.00
N VAL A 83 9.22 22.11 -5.47
CA VAL A 83 9.34 22.42 -4.04
C VAL A 83 7.98 22.82 -3.52
N ILE A 84 7.56 22.14 -2.46
CA ILE A 84 6.26 22.34 -1.82
C ILE A 84 6.50 22.80 -0.40
N LYS A 85 5.74 23.80 0.03
CA LYS A 85 5.76 24.29 1.40
C LYS A 85 4.35 24.43 1.97
N THR A 86 4.19 24.04 3.23
CA THR A 86 2.99 24.30 4.02
C THR A 86 3.24 25.46 4.99
N SER A 87 2.17 26.19 5.29
CA SER A 87 2.16 27.26 6.30
C SER A 87 1.89 26.71 7.71
N ALA A 88 1.81 27.59 8.70
CA ALA A 88 1.28 27.23 10.02
C ALA A 88 -0.16 26.72 9.87
N ASN A 89 -0.45 25.55 10.44
CA ASN A 89 -1.71 24.80 10.28
C ASN A 89 -1.99 24.30 8.85
N GLY A 90 -1.03 24.39 7.92
CA GLY A 90 -1.17 23.83 6.58
C GLY A 90 -0.90 22.32 6.58
N GLN A 91 -1.69 21.54 5.86
CA GLN A 91 -1.44 20.12 5.66
C GLN A 91 -1.68 19.76 4.20
N VAL A 92 -0.91 18.82 3.67
CA VAL A 92 -1.11 18.32 2.30
C VAL A 92 -0.90 16.83 2.26
N ASP A 93 -1.87 16.13 1.67
CA ASP A 93 -1.77 14.70 1.40
C ASP A 93 -1.42 14.47 -0.06
N PHE A 94 -0.36 13.70 -0.29
CA PHE A 94 0.08 13.23 -1.60
C PHE A 94 -0.09 11.74 -1.71
N GLU A 95 -0.29 11.30 -2.93
CA GLU A 95 -0.30 9.91 -3.30
C GLU A 95 0.78 9.66 -4.33
N TYR A 96 1.60 8.64 -4.09
CA TYR A 96 2.53 8.10 -5.05
C TYR A 96 2.01 6.77 -5.59
N ARG A 97 1.74 6.74 -6.90
CA ARG A 97 1.29 5.60 -7.72
C ARG A 97 0.09 4.84 -7.13
N ARG A 98 -0.78 5.54 -6.41
CA ARG A 98 -1.97 4.98 -5.75
C ARG A 98 -1.70 3.96 -4.64
N LYS A 99 -0.49 3.96 -4.07
CA LYS A 99 -0.08 2.94 -3.06
C LYS A 99 0.74 3.47 -1.89
N THR A 100 1.35 4.64 -2.03
CA THR A 100 2.03 5.30 -0.91
C THR A 100 1.37 6.64 -0.66
N VAL A 101 0.95 6.87 0.57
CA VAL A 101 0.37 8.15 0.97
C VAL A 101 1.39 8.89 1.84
N LEU A 102 1.57 10.17 1.53
CA LEU A 102 2.50 11.06 2.21
C LEU A 102 1.69 12.23 2.74
N ARG A 103 1.85 12.58 4.00
CA ARG A 103 1.22 13.75 4.60
C ARG A 103 2.28 14.73 5.07
N LEU A 104 2.29 15.91 4.45
CA LEU A 104 3.08 17.04 4.92
C LEU A 104 2.31 17.75 6.01
N LYS A 105 2.90 17.87 7.20
CA LYS A 105 2.31 18.63 8.32
C LYS A 105 2.59 20.12 8.15
N ASP A 106 2.23 20.91 9.14
CA ASP A 106 2.45 22.35 9.14
C ASP A 106 3.93 22.70 9.09
N ASN A 107 4.24 23.91 8.59
CA ASN A 107 5.59 24.46 8.50
C ASN A 107 6.61 23.57 7.76
N THR A 108 6.13 22.66 6.92
CA THR A 108 6.91 21.64 6.23
C THR A 108 7.34 22.13 4.85
N GLU A 109 8.55 21.76 4.43
CA GLU A 109 9.05 22.03 3.08
C GLU A 109 9.70 20.77 2.54
N VAL A 110 9.27 20.34 1.35
CA VAL A 110 9.79 19.16 0.66
C VAL A 110 10.15 19.50 -0.78
N MET A 111 11.14 18.79 -1.31
CA MET A 111 11.44 18.77 -2.74
C MET A 111 11.07 17.39 -3.30
N ILE A 112 10.16 17.36 -4.25
CA ILE A 112 9.76 16.14 -4.96
C ILE A 112 10.52 16.09 -6.27
N THR A 113 11.23 14.98 -6.48
CA THR A 113 11.95 14.69 -7.72
C THR A 113 11.51 13.35 -8.29
N ALA A 114 10.79 13.35 -9.40
CA ALA A 114 10.54 12.15 -10.21
C ALA A 114 10.96 12.42 -11.66
N ARG A 115 11.69 11.46 -12.24
CA ARG A 115 12.16 11.56 -13.63
C ARG A 115 11.39 10.58 -14.51
N SER A 116 11.03 11.01 -15.70
CA SER A 116 10.56 10.15 -16.78
C SER A 116 11.73 9.27 -17.27
N GLY A 117 11.46 8.00 -17.57
CA GLY A 117 12.48 7.04 -18.02
C GLY A 117 11.97 5.60 -18.05
N ILE A 118 12.67 4.73 -18.79
CA ILE A 118 12.38 3.30 -18.94
C ILE A 118 13.16 2.51 -17.88
N TRP A 119 12.50 1.60 -17.15
CA TRP A 119 13.16 0.68 -16.20
C TRP A 119 14.12 -0.25 -16.97
N PRO A 120 15.34 -0.58 -16.48
CA PRO A 120 15.89 -0.37 -15.13
C PRO A 120 16.72 0.91 -14.93
N PHE A 121 16.82 1.78 -15.93
CA PHE A 121 17.66 2.99 -15.86
C PHE A 121 16.97 4.20 -15.22
N ARG A 122 15.72 4.02 -14.78
CA ARG A 122 14.94 5.07 -14.12
C ARG A 122 15.42 5.21 -12.68
N ARG A 123 15.93 6.40 -12.33
CA ARG A 123 16.20 6.74 -10.92
C ARG A 123 14.89 6.66 -10.12
N PRO A 124 14.94 6.21 -8.85
CA PRO A 124 13.75 6.18 -8.00
C PRO A 124 13.17 7.59 -7.86
N ALA A 125 11.84 7.67 -7.73
CA ALA A 125 11.21 8.91 -7.28
C ALA A 125 11.78 9.26 -5.90
N THR A 126 12.03 10.55 -5.65
CA THR A 126 12.65 11.04 -4.43
C THR A 126 11.78 12.10 -3.79
N VAL A 127 11.56 12.00 -2.48
CA VAL A 127 11.00 13.06 -1.65
C VAL A 127 12.07 13.47 -0.65
N GLU A 128 12.57 14.69 -0.78
CA GLU A 128 13.57 15.26 0.13
C GLU A 128 12.90 16.21 1.10
N LEU A 129 12.88 15.85 2.39
CA LEU A 129 12.40 16.69 3.48
C LEU A 129 13.46 17.73 3.85
N LEU A 130 13.18 18.98 3.51
CA LEU A 130 14.07 20.11 3.78
C LEU A 130 13.88 20.66 5.19
N ARG A 131 12.62 20.67 5.68
CA ARG A 131 12.23 21.05 7.04
C ARG A 131 10.82 20.54 7.39
N GLY A 132 10.51 20.48 8.67
CA GLY A 132 9.17 20.17 9.20
C GLY A 132 8.97 18.67 9.39
N THR A 133 7.73 18.20 9.21
CA THR A 133 7.33 16.83 9.52
C THR A 133 6.59 16.20 8.33
N LEU A 134 7.07 15.03 7.92
CA LEU A 134 6.47 14.18 6.90
C LEU A 134 5.99 12.89 7.57
N LEU A 135 4.72 12.57 7.39
CA LEU A 135 4.18 11.25 7.69
C LEU A 135 4.09 10.45 6.40
N LEU A 136 4.50 9.19 6.43
CA LEU A 136 4.52 8.29 5.30
C LEU A 136 3.82 6.98 5.64
N ALA A 137 2.87 6.58 4.81
CA ALA A 137 2.20 5.30 4.85
C ALA A 137 2.43 4.55 3.52
N GLY A 138 3.33 3.57 3.53
CA GLY A 138 3.67 2.76 2.36
C GLY A 138 3.04 1.37 2.38
N ASP A 139 2.31 0.99 1.32
CA ASP A 139 1.80 -0.37 1.12
C ASP A 139 2.88 -1.36 0.64
N ALA A 140 2.76 -2.62 1.04
CA ALA A 140 3.64 -3.74 0.75
C ALA A 140 3.63 -4.19 -0.73
N ALA A 141 2.62 -3.81 -1.50
CA ALA A 141 2.30 -4.44 -2.78
C ALA A 141 3.12 -3.98 -4.01
N LEU A 142 4.16 -3.15 -3.88
CA LEU A 142 5.01 -2.77 -5.01
C LEU A 142 6.51 -2.74 -4.67
N ILE A 143 7.24 -3.73 -5.19
CA ILE A 143 8.70 -3.71 -5.34
C ILE A 143 9.11 -2.95 -6.62
N ASP A 144 8.20 -2.78 -7.58
CA ASP A 144 8.53 -2.34 -8.95
C ASP A 144 8.87 -0.84 -9.09
N ALA A 145 8.63 -0.02 -8.07
CA ALA A 145 8.94 1.41 -8.11
C ALA A 145 9.21 1.98 -6.71
N PRO A 146 10.44 1.81 -6.18
CA PRO A 146 10.77 2.27 -4.85
C PRO A 146 10.73 3.81 -4.76
N LEU A 147 10.14 4.32 -3.68
CA LEU A 147 10.17 5.74 -3.32
C LEU A 147 11.32 5.98 -2.34
N LEU A 148 12.27 6.82 -2.73
CA LEU A 148 13.41 7.21 -1.90
C LEU A 148 13.03 8.43 -1.06
N ILE A 149 13.11 8.31 0.26
CA ILE A 149 12.96 9.43 1.18
C ILE A 149 14.34 9.91 1.59
N LYS A 150 14.54 11.23 1.53
CA LYS A 150 15.76 11.88 2.00
C LYS A 150 15.39 12.89 3.07
N SER A 151 16.22 12.95 4.10
CA SER A 151 16.23 14.02 5.08
C SER A 151 17.68 14.42 5.33
N LYS A 152 17.93 15.57 5.98
CA LYS A 152 19.29 16.07 6.18
C LYS A 152 20.18 15.05 6.90
N GLY A 153 21.04 14.36 6.15
CA GLY A 153 21.98 13.38 6.70
C GLY A 153 21.52 11.92 6.62
N ALA A 154 20.32 11.62 6.09
CA ALA A 154 19.82 10.25 5.99
C ALA A 154 18.93 10.02 4.77
N GLU A 155 18.94 8.80 4.24
CA GLU A 155 18.06 8.34 3.17
C GLU A 155 17.62 6.89 3.39
N PHE A 156 16.40 6.58 2.96
CA PHE A 156 15.83 5.24 3.07
C PHE A 156 14.74 5.03 2.01
N PHE A 157 14.46 3.78 1.67
CA PHE A 157 13.34 3.45 0.79
C PHE A 157 12.06 3.23 1.58
N ALA A 158 11.00 3.90 1.16
CA ALA A 158 9.67 3.82 1.74
C ALA A 158 8.91 2.60 1.21
N ASN A 159 9.28 1.43 1.69
CA ASN A 159 8.60 0.18 1.38
C ASN A 159 7.94 -0.35 2.66
N ASN A 160 6.67 -0.78 2.58
CA ASN A 160 5.94 -1.49 3.65
C ASN A 160 6.17 -0.92 5.07
N SER A 161 6.08 0.40 5.23
CA SER A 161 6.41 1.05 6.49
C SER A 161 5.54 2.26 6.76
N LEU A 162 5.27 2.46 8.05
CA LEU A 162 4.64 3.66 8.58
C LEU A 162 5.73 4.46 9.26
N VAL A 163 6.07 5.60 8.68
CA VAL A 163 7.25 6.36 9.08
C VAL A 163 6.88 7.81 9.33
N LYS A 164 7.40 8.36 10.42
CA LYS A 164 7.43 9.79 10.70
C LYS A 164 8.86 10.28 10.48
N VAL A 165 9.02 11.30 9.64
CA VAL A 165 10.31 11.95 9.40
C VAL A 165 10.22 13.40 9.84
N GLU A 166 11.12 13.82 10.71
CA GLU A 166 11.25 15.19 11.19
C GLU A 166 12.59 15.76 10.73
N ALA A 167 12.56 16.97 10.18
CA ALA A 167 13.75 17.71 9.79
C ALA A 167 13.73 19.10 10.43
N SER A 168 14.75 19.41 11.23
CA SER A 168 14.89 20.73 11.82
C SER A 168 15.76 21.67 10.97
N ARG A 169 15.79 22.96 11.33
CA ARG A 169 16.71 23.94 10.72
C ARG A 169 18.17 23.69 11.12
N VAL A 170 18.38 23.07 12.28
CA VAL A 170 19.67 22.53 12.75
C VAL A 170 19.94 21.24 11.98
N PRO A 171 21.20 20.80 11.74
CA PRO A 171 21.49 19.53 11.06
C PRO A 171 21.16 18.33 11.95
N LEU A 172 19.89 18.20 12.30
CA LEU A 172 19.27 17.12 13.02
C LEU A 172 18.00 16.73 12.25
N SER A 173 17.94 15.46 11.84
CA SER A 173 16.71 14.83 11.39
C SER A 173 16.43 13.61 12.26
N ARG A 174 15.16 13.34 12.54
CA ARG A 174 14.71 12.14 13.22
C ARG A 174 13.83 11.34 12.27
N ILE A 175 14.08 10.04 12.19
CA ILE A 175 13.25 9.09 11.44
C ILE A 175 12.70 8.11 12.46
N SER A 176 11.40 8.23 12.78
CA SER A 176 10.67 7.28 13.62
C SER A 176 9.93 6.30 12.73
N VAL A 177 10.31 5.03 12.83
CA VAL A 177 9.65 3.89 12.19
C VAL A 177 8.60 3.40 13.16
N LEU A 178 7.35 3.61 12.81
CA LEU A 178 6.21 3.33 13.66
C LEU A 178 5.55 1.99 13.29
N HIS A 179 5.86 1.43 12.12
CA HIS A 179 5.54 0.05 11.75
C HIS A 179 6.38 -0.37 10.53
N GLY A 180 6.71 -1.65 10.42
CA GLY A 180 7.47 -2.20 9.30
C GLY A 180 8.98 -2.05 9.47
N SER A 181 9.75 -2.37 8.43
CA SER A 181 11.21 -2.27 8.46
C SER A 181 11.72 -1.30 7.42
N ILE A 182 12.75 -0.54 7.80
CA ILE A 182 13.50 0.27 6.85
C ILE A 182 14.99 0.14 7.10
N GLU A 183 15.74 0.13 6.00
CA GLU A 183 17.19 0.27 6.01
C GLU A 183 17.52 1.76 5.79
N ILE A 184 18.10 2.39 6.80
CA ILE A 184 18.48 3.79 6.79
C ILE A 184 19.98 3.90 6.53
N GLN A 185 20.34 4.76 5.58
CA GLN A 185 21.72 5.04 5.20
C GLN A 185 22.02 6.53 5.34
N PRO A 186 23.24 6.95 5.71
CA PRO A 186 23.63 8.34 5.69
C PRO A 186 23.53 8.96 4.30
N SER A 187 23.01 10.17 4.18
CA SER A 187 22.95 10.88 2.90
C SER A 187 24.31 11.47 2.54
N GLY A 188 24.91 11.05 1.42
CA GLY A 188 26.13 11.64 0.86
C GLY A 188 27.39 10.77 0.98
N ARG A 189 28.56 11.30 0.56
CA ARG A 189 29.82 10.55 0.49
C ARG A 189 30.48 10.25 1.84
N ALA A 190 30.01 10.87 2.94
CA ALA A 190 30.75 10.93 4.19
C ALA A 190 30.72 9.66 5.05
N ALA A 191 29.89 8.66 4.73
CA ALA A 191 29.84 7.39 5.46
C ALA A 191 29.27 6.26 4.59
N ALA A 192 29.91 5.96 3.47
CA ALA A 192 29.58 4.77 2.69
C ALA A 192 29.91 3.51 3.52
N GLY A 193 28.91 2.96 4.23
CA GLY A 193 29.05 1.73 5.01
C GLY A 193 28.31 1.70 6.35
N GLU A 194 27.99 2.87 6.93
CA GLU A 194 27.18 2.93 8.14
C GLU A 194 25.71 2.70 7.74
N ARG A 195 25.08 1.67 8.29
CA ARG A 195 23.68 1.30 8.00
C ARG A 195 22.99 1.05 9.32
N SER A 196 21.84 1.67 9.52
CA SER A 196 20.95 1.35 10.63
C SER A 196 19.74 0.63 10.08
N VAL A 197 19.57 -0.62 10.49
CA VAL A 197 18.37 -1.40 10.19
C VAL A 197 17.42 -1.21 11.36
N VAL A 198 16.24 -0.65 11.10
CA VAL A 198 15.16 -0.72 12.07
C VAL A 198 14.35 -1.98 11.74
N PRO A 199 14.45 -3.03 12.57
CA PRO A 199 13.75 -4.30 12.34
C PRO A 199 12.23 -4.12 12.37
N GLU A 200 11.54 -5.01 11.66
CA GLU A 200 10.11 -4.96 11.34
C GLU A 200 9.18 -4.86 12.57
N TYR A 201 9.66 -5.27 13.73
CA TYR A 201 8.87 -5.47 14.95
C TYR A 201 9.20 -4.47 16.07
N HIS A 202 10.06 -3.48 15.81
CA HIS A 202 10.41 -2.49 16.83
C HIS A 202 10.03 -1.09 16.38
N TYR A 203 9.14 -0.45 17.15
CA TYR A 203 9.00 1.00 17.10
C TYR A 203 10.35 1.62 17.42
N GLY A 204 11.02 2.13 16.37
CA GLY A 204 12.41 2.56 16.45
C GLY A 204 12.58 3.96 15.88
N SER A 205 13.32 4.82 16.55
CA SER A 205 13.77 6.09 15.99
C SER A 205 15.27 6.09 15.74
N VAL A 206 15.66 6.74 14.65
CA VAL A 206 17.06 6.98 14.30
C VAL A 206 17.23 8.47 14.10
N ASP A 207 18.12 9.08 14.88
CA ASP A 207 18.53 10.46 14.71
C ASP A 207 19.72 10.51 13.75
N SER A 208 19.69 11.40 12.77
CA SER A 208 20.86 11.79 11.98
C SER A 208 21.33 13.16 12.42
N LYS A 209 22.62 13.25 12.79
CA LYS A 209 23.25 14.51 13.18
C LYS A 209 24.55 14.70 12.42
N ARG A 210 24.61 15.71 11.56
CA ARG A 210 25.80 16.01 10.73
C ARG A 210 26.29 14.82 9.86
N GLY A 211 25.39 13.94 9.46
CA GLY A 211 25.69 12.82 8.56
C GLY A 211 26.13 11.53 9.25
N THR A 212 26.07 11.45 10.58
CA THR A 212 26.14 10.20 11.35
C THR A 212 24.77 9.82 11.88
N LEU A 213 24.50 8.51 11.92
CA LEU A 213 23.26 7.96 12.49
C LEU A 213 23.49 7.59 13.95
N SER A 214 22.50 7.84 14.80
CA SER A 214 22.45 7.26 16.15
C SER A 214 22.02 5.78 16.07
N GLY A 215 22.28 5.03 17.14
CA GLY A 215 21.63 3.73 17.34
C GLY A 215 20.10 3.88 17.38
N VAL A 216 19.39 2.78 17.12
CA VAL A 216 17.93 2.71 17.20
C VAL A 216 17.48 2.95 18.64
N GLN A 217 16.63 3.94 18.85
CA GLN A 217 15.99 4.24 20.14
C GLN A 217 14.56 3.75 20.12
N ILE A 218 14.03 3.30 21.27
CA ILE A 218 12.62 2.91 21.37
C ILE A 218 11.75 4.17 21.26
N VAL A 219 10.70 4.08 20.45
CA VAL A 219 9.73 5.17 20.26
C VAL A 219 8.99 5.50 21.56
N GLU A 220 8.80 6.79 21.82
CA GLU A 220 8.17 7.30 23.03
C GLU A 220 6.66 7.50 22.88
N LYS A 221 5.95 7.70 23.99
CA LYS A 221 4.48 7.89 24.01
C LYS A 221 4.00 9.06 23.14
N GLU A 222 4.86 10.00 22.82
CA GLU A 222 4.54 11.20 22.04
C GLU A 222 4.35 10.90 20.53
N ASP A 223 4.90 9.79 20.04
CA ASP A 223 4.78 9.37 18.64
C ASP A 223 3.49 8.57 18.35
N TRP A 224 2.64 8.31 19.36
CA TRP A 224 1.35 7.64 19.19
C TRP A 224 0.36 8.45 18.35
N HIS A 225 0.31 9.78 18.54
CA HIS A 225 -0.60 10.61 17.75
C HIS A 225 -0.25 10.57 16.25
N PRO A 226 1.03 10.77 15.85
CA PRO A 226 1.47 10.51 14.48
C PRO A 226 1.14 9.12 13.94
N LEU A 227 1.28 8.07 14.75
CA LEU A 227 0.95 6.71 14.34
C LEU A 227 -0.55 6.57 14.04
N MET A 228 -1.41 7.14 14.89
CA MET A 228 -2.85 7.16 14.63
C MET A 228 -3.21 7.90 13.35
N GLU A 229 -2.55 9.02 13.06
CA GLU A 229 -2.71 9.71 11.79
C GLU A 229 -2.28 8.83 10.61
N LEU A 230 -1.16 8.11 10.72
CA LEU A 230 -0.70 7.18 9.68
C LEU A 230 -1.71 6.05 9.43
N TYR A 231 -2.36 5.54 10.46
CA TYR A 231 -3.42 4.55 10.30
C TYR A 231 -4.64 5.09 9.56
N THR A 232 -5.03 6.35 9.79
CA THR A 232 -6.10 6.98 9.00
C THR A 232 -5.73 7.00 7.51
N LEU A 233 -4.48 7.35 7.18
CA LEU A 233 -3.98 7.36 5.81
C LEU A 233 -4.00 5.99 5.15
N VAL A 234 -3.71 4.91 5.89
CA VAL A 234 -3.78 3.53 5.37
C VAL A 234 -5.22 3.06 5.21
N SER A 235 -6.09 3.34 6.20
CA SER A 235 -7.47 2.85 6.21
C SER A 235 -8.26 3.28 4.96
N GLU A 236 -7.96 4.46 4.41
CA GLU A 236 -8.56 4.97 3.18
C GLU A 236 -8.16 4.18 1.91
N MET A 237 -7.12 3.33 1.98
CA MET A 237 -6.64 2.49 0.87
C MET A 237 -7.23 1.06 0.87
N THR A 238 -7.97 0.67 1.92
CA THR A 238 -8.24 -0.76 2.25
C THR A 238 -9.36 -1.49 1.49
N PRO A 239 -10.49 -0.89 1.05
CA PRO A 239 -11.63 -1.71 0.60
C PRO A 239 -11.39 -2.48 -0.71
N GLU A 240 -10.80 -1.83 -1.72
CA GLU A 240 -10.54 -2.47 -3.02
C GLU A 240 -9.45 -3.55 -2.90
N TYR A 241 -8.42 -3.29 -2.08
CA TYR A 241 -7.35 -4.25 -1.80
C TYR A 241 -7.87 -5.54 -1.16
N LEU A 242 -8.68 -5.44 -0.09
CA LEU A 242 -9.21 -6.61 0.61
C LEU A 242 -10.13 -7.45 -0.28
N SER A 243 -10.93 -6.81 -1.15
CA SER A 243 -11.76 -7.52 -2.14
C SER A 243 -10.91 -8.31 -3.15
N SER A 244 -9.83 -7.69 -3.64
CA SER A 244 -8.89 -8.35 -4.54
C SER A 244 -8.18 -9.52 -3.86
N LEU A 245 -7.73 -9.33 -2.61
CA LEU A 245 -7.06 -10.34 -1.80
C LEU A 245 -7.92 -11.59 -1.61
N VAL A 246 -9.18 -11.42 -1.22
CA VAL A 246 -10.14 -12.52 -1.05
C VAL A 246 -10.35 -13.28 -2.37
N SER A 247 -10.49 -12.55 -3.48
CA SER A 247 -10.67 -13.16 -4.80
C SER A 247 -9.47 -13.99 -5.22
N GLN A 248 -8.26 -13.49 -4.97
CA GLN A 248 -7.01 -14.19 -5.25
C GLN A 248 -6.89 -15.47 -4.41
N MET A 249 -7.06 -15.37 -3.09
CA MET A 249 -6.95 -16.52 -2.19
C MET A 249 -7.92 -17.64 -2.55
N LYS A 250 -9.18 -17.31 -2.90
CA LYS A 250 -10.18 -18.27 -3.38
C LYS A 250 -9.77 -18.97 -4.67
N SER A 251 -9.27 -18.20 -5.64
CA SER A 251 -8.90 -18.75 -6.94
C SER A 251 -7.74 -19.75 -6.86
N GLU A 252 -6.93 -19.65 -5.80
CA GLU A 252 -5.71 -20.44 -5.65
C GLU A 252 -5.76 -21.46 -4.49
N SER A 253 -6.72 -21.37 -3.57
CA SER A 253 -6.87 -22.31 -2.45
C SER A 253 -8.33 -22.54 -2.03
N ARG A 254 -8.72 -23.82 -1.99
CA ARG A 254 -10.03 -24.26 -1.49
C ARG A 254 -10.25 -23.98 0.01
N ASP A 255 -9.16 -23.76 0.75
CA ASP A 255 -9.18 -23.45 2.18
C ASP A 255 -9.87 -22.11 2.51
N TRP A 256 -10.19 -21.31 1.48
CA TRP A 256 -10.78 -19.98 1.59
C TRP A 256 -12.11 -19.83 0.82
N ASP A 257 -12.65 -20.91 0.23
CA ASP A 257 -13.84 -20.87 -0.64
C ASP A 257 -15.08 -20.26 0.05
N LEU A 258 -15.19 -20.43 1.37
CA LEU A 258 -16.31 -19.94 2.16
C LEU A 258 -16.31 -18.41 2.36
N VAL A 259 -15.15 -17.74 2.26
CA VAL A 259 -14.97 -16.35 2.69
C VAL A 259 -15.48 -15.35 1.64
N LYS A 260 -16.60 -14.68 1.90
CA LYS A 260 -17.14 -13.65 1.00
C LYS A 260 -16.31 -12.37 0.98
N SER A 261 -15.98 -11.84 2.15
CA SER A 261 -15.23 -10.59 2.27
C SER A 261 -14.55 -10.48 3.62
N ILE A 262 -13.49 -9.68 3.68
CA ILE A 262 -12.80 -9.30 4.92
C ILE A 262 -12.99 -7.81 5.12
N ARG A 263 -13.30 -7.40 6.34
CA ARG A 263 -13.41 -6.00 6.77
C ARG A 263 -12.60 -5.77 8.03
N THR A 264 -12.15 -4.54 8.22
CA THR A 264 -11.42 -4.12 9.41
C THR A 264 -12.19 -2.99 10.07
N ASP A 265 -12.44 -3.13 11.37
CA ASP A 265 -13.05 -2.11 12.21
C ASP A 265 -12.11 -1.85 13.38
N ALA A 266 -11.57 -0.64 13.48
CA ALA A 266 -10.76 -0.25 14.61
C ALA A 266 -11.50 0.77 15.49
N SER A 267 -11.36 0.65 16.80
CA SER A 267 -11.66 1.76 17.72
C SER A 267 -10.71 2.95 17.45
N GLN A 268 -10.97 4.10 18.06
CA GLN A 268 -10.19 5.35 17.86
C GLN A 268 -8.67 5.19 18.01
N HIS A 269 -8.17 4.11 18.63
CA HIS A 269 -6.74 3.92 18.91
C HIS A 269 -6.22 2.50 18.57
N GLY A 270 -6.70 1.91 17.48
CA GLY A 270 -6.19 0.61 17.01
C GLY A 270 -5.96 0.56 15.50
N TYR A 271 -5.14 -0.38 15.06
CA TYR A 271 -4.91 -0.67 13.66
C TYR A 271 -4.66 -2.15 13.40
N VAL A 272 -5.03 -2.59 12.19
CA VAL A 272 -4.67 -3.90 11.65
C VAL A 272 -4.28 -3.75 10.19
N SER A 273 -3.10 -4.27 9.86
CA SER A 273 -2.66 -4.53 8.49
C SER A 273 -2.96 -5.98 8.14
N ILE A 274 -3.43 -6.21 6.93
CA ILE A 274 -3.75 -7.54 6.42
C ILE A 274 -2.89 -7.79 5.18
N SER A 275 -2.17 -8.90 5.17
CA SER A 275 -1.47 -9.38 3.98
C SER A 275 -1.73 -10.86 3.76
N ALA A 276 -1.63 -11.32 2.51
CA ALA A 276 -1.66 -12.75 2.20
C ALA A 276 -0.30 -13.20 1.65
N GLN A 277 0.17 -14.34 2.13
CA GLN A 277 1.40 -14.97 1.68
C GLN A 277 1.10 -16.38 1.21
N ARG A 278 1.56 -16.73 0.01
CA ARG A 278 1.54 -18.10 -0.47
C ARG A 278 2.75 -18.86 0.10
N GLU A 279 2.48 -19.89 0.89
CA GLU A 279 3.51 -20.77 1.42
C GLU A 279 4.03 -21.68 0.30
N ARG A 280 5.34 -21.63 0.04
CA ARG A 280 5.95 -22.34 -1.10
C ARG A 280 5.89 -23.86 -0.97
N SER A 281 5.91 -24.39 0.25
CA SER A 281 5.96 -25.84 0.53
C SER A 281 4.59 -26.49 0.42
N SER A 282 3.54 -25.86 0.96
CA SER A 282 2.18 -26.40 1.01
C SER A 282 1.28 -25.89 -0.12
N MET A 283 1.73 -24.85 -0.84
CA MET A 283 0.91 -24.08 -1.79
C MET A 283 -0.34 -23.45 -1.15
N GLN A 284 -0.42 -23.41 0.18
CA GLN A 284 -1.52 -22.78 0.90
C GLN A 284 -1.34 -21.27 1.00
N TYR A 285 -2.46 -20.55 1.07
CA TYR A 285 -2.48 -19.12 1.37
C TYR A 285 -2.61 -18.91 2.87
N LEU A 286 -1.69 -18.12 3.41
CA LEU A 286 -1.65 -17.69 4.80
C LEU A 286 -2.09 -16.23 4.87
N LEU A 287 -3.07 -15.93 5.70
CA LEU A 287 -3.51 -14.57 5.99
C LEU A 287 -2.75 -14.08 7.23
N ASN A 288 -1.93 -13.04 7.07
CA ASN A 288 -1.22 -12.40 8.15
C ASN A 288 -2.00 -11.18 8.61
N LEU A 289 -2.25 -11.10 9.92
CA LEU A 289 -2.86 -9.97 10.60
C LEU A 289 -1.81 -9.36 11.52
N TYR A 290 -1.32 -8.17 11.17
CA TYR A 290 -0.44 -7.38 12.03
C TYR A 290 -1.30 -6.34 12.71
N TYR A 291 -1.30 -6.30 14.03
CA TYR A 291 -2.14 -5.37 14.77
C TYR A 291 -1.33 -4.55 15.75
N ASP A 292 -1.82 -3.32 15.97
CA ASP A 292 -1.34 -2.39 16.97
C ASP A 292 -2.56 -1.86 17.73
N VAL A 293 -2.55 -1.98 19.05
CA VAL A 293 -3.63 -1.55 19.92
C VAL A 293 -3.05 -0.68 21.02
N ALA A 294 -3.44 0.59 21.05
CA ALA A 294 -3.03 1.50 22.12
C ALA A 294 -3.57 1.03 23.49
N PRO A 295 -2.95 1.46 24.60
CA PRO A 295 -3.56 1.29 25.93
C PRO A 295 -4.93 2.00 26.01
N ASP A 296 -5.68 1.71 27.08
CA ASP A 296 -6.99 2.32 27.41
C ASP A 296 -8.22 1.76 26.66
N ASN A 297 -8.37 0.43 26.64
CA ASN A 297 -9.55 -0.29 26.10
C ASN A 297 -9.75 -0.09 24.59
N ALA A 298 -8.69 0.21 23.85
CA ALA A 298 -8.74 0.15 22.41
C ALA A 298 -8.91 -1.31 21.96
N SER A 299 -9.60 -1.47 20.83
CA SER A 299 -9.78 -2.76 20.16
C SER A 299 -9.67 -2.60 18.66
N VAL A 300 -9.18 -3.65 18.01
CA VAL A 300 -9.19 -3.82 16.56
C VAL A 300 -9.93 -5.10 16.22
N ARG A 301 -10.78 -5.03 15.20
CA ARG A 301 -11.62 -6.13 14.76
C ARG A 301 -11.37 -6.41 13.30
N VAL A 302 -11.20 -7.69 12.97
CA VAL A 302 -11.22 -8.20 11.60
C VAL A 302 -12.46 -9.05 11.45
N THR A 303 -13.38 -8.60 10.61
CA THR A 303 -14.62 -9.31 10.31
C THR A 303 -14.46 -10.08 9.01
N VAL A 304 -14.58 -11.40 9.08
CA VAL A 304 -14.62 -12.30 7.94
C VAL A 304 -16.08 -12.70 7.70
N GLU A 305 -16.67 -12.23 6.61
CA GLU A 305 -18.03 -12.61 6.21
C GLU A 305 -18.00 -13.86 5.32
N PHE A 306 -19.02 -14.70 5.42
CA PHE A 306 -19.15 -15.93 4.62
C PHE A 306 -20.15 -15.77 3.47
N GLU A 307 -19.97 -16.54 2.40
CA GLU A 307 -20.88 -16.54 1.25
C GLU A 307 -22.26 -17.07 1.58
N ARG A 308 -22.31 -18.00 2.53
CA ARG A 308 -23.53 -18.66 3.01
C ARG A 308 -23.41 -18.88 4.52
N PRO A 309 -24.55 -18.97 5.23
CA PRO A 309 -24.50 -19.36 6.63
C PRO A 309 -23.86 -20.75 6.78
N VAL A 310 -23.01 -20.90 7.79
CA VAL A 310 -22.35 -22.17 8.11
C VAL A 310 -23.23 -22.95 9.07
N ALA A 311 -23.51 -24.21 8.74
CA ALA A 311 -24.46 -25.06 9.47
C ALA A 311 -23.78 -26.28 10.11
N SER A 312 -22.49 -26.18 10.46
CA SER A 312 -21.74 -27.29 11.04
C SER A 312 -20.70 -26.81 12.04
N GLU A 313 -19.41 -26.88 11.70
CA GLU A 313 -18.28 -26.43 12.50
C GLU A 313 -17.44 -25.46 11.66
N ILE A 314 -16.93 -24.39 12.30
CA ILE A 314 -15.87 -23.58 11.70
C ILE A 314 -14.56 -23.95 12.37
N VAL A 315 -13.60 -24.34 11.54
CA VAL A 315 -12.24 -24.61 11.97
C VAL A 315 -11.35 -23.45 11.56
N LEU A 316 -10.70 -22.82 12.54
CA LEU A 316 -9.68 -21.81 12.31
C LEU A 316 -8.33 -22.33 12.78
N ASP A 317 -7.36 -22.38 11.88
CA ASP A 317 -5.98 -22.67 12.25
C ASP A 317 -5.23 -21.35 12.40
N VAL A 318 -4.83 -21.04 13.63
CA VAL A 318 -4.20 -19.76 14.01
C VAL A 318 -2.88 -19.99 14.73
N ARG A 319 -1.94 -19.07 14.57
CA ARG A 319 -0.72 -19.01 15.39
C ARG A 319 -0.26 -17.58 15.62
N SER A 320 0.51 -17.37 16.68
CA SER A 320 1.33 -16.16 16.84
C SER A 320 2.60 -16.28 15.99
N LEU A 321 3.13 -15.16 15.50
CA LEU A 321 4.42 -15.13 14.79
C LEU A 321 5.59 -14.53 15.60
N ALA A 322 5.42 -14.19 16.90
CA ALA A 322 6.50 -13.57 17.68
C ALA A 322 6.62 -14.03 19.16
N ASP A 323 7.88 -14.09 19.62
CA ASP A 323 8.43 -14.40 20.97
C ASP A 323 8.01 -13.41 22.09
N GLU A 324 7.21 -12.40 21.79
CA GLU A 324 6.87 -11.33 22.74
C GLU A 324 5.56 -11.66 23.45
N ALA A 325 5.65 -12.57 24.42
CA ALA A 325 4.66 -12.78 25.48
C ALA A 325 4.51 -11.56 26.42
N ALA A 326 4.55 -10.34 25.90
CA ALA A 326 4.19 -9.15 26.65
C ALA A 326 2.66 -9.04 26.66
N ALA A 327 2.05 -9.78 27.60
CA ALA A 327 0.63 -9.76 27.94
C ALA A 327 -0.29 -9.87 26.71
N SER A 328 -0.62 -11.10 26.31
CA SER A 328 -1.59 -11.38 25.23
C SER A 328 -2.78 -10.42 25.36
N PRO A 329 -2.95 -9.42 24.48
CA PRO A 329 -4.21 -8.69 24.41
C PRO A 329 -5.31 -9.74 24.28
N GLY A 330 -6.47 -9.48 24.86
CA GLY A 330 -7.56 -10.45 24.89
C GLY A 330 -7.99 -10.78 23.47
N PHE A 331 -7.42 -11.84 22.89
CA PHE A 331 -7.75 -12.31 21.56
C PHE A 331 -9.09 -13.02 21.65
N LYS A 332 -10.09 -12.45 20.99
CA LYS A 332 -11.44 -12.98 20.99
C LYS A 332 -11.84 -13.36 19.60
N VAL A 333 -12.54 -14.49 19.50
CA VAL A 333 -13.16 -14.96 18.27
C VAL A 333 -14.66 -14.98 18.49
N SER A 334 -15.41 -14.20 17.73
CA SER A 334 -16.87 -14.15 17.84
C SER A 334 -17.55 -14.67 16.58
N LEU A 335 -18.53 -15.55 16.75
CA LEU A 335 -19.42 -15.98 15.67
C LEU A 335 -20.48 -14.91 15.44
N LEU A 336 -20.70 -14.53 14.18
CA LEU A 336 -21.69 -13.55 13.79
C LEU A 336 -22.98 -14.20 13.30
N ARG A 337 -24.10 -13.71 13.84
CA ARG A 337 -25.44 -13.98 13.32
C ARG A 337 -26.06 -12.66 12.87
N ASN A 338 -26.42 -12.55 11.59
CA ASN A 338 -26.98 -11.32 11.01
C ASN A 338 -26.16 -10.06 11.34
N GLY A 339 -24.83 -10.17 11.27
CA GLY A 339 -23.90 -9.07 11.57
C GLY A 339 -23.73 -8.72 13.05
N ARG A 340 -24.29 -9.51 13.98
CA ARG A 340 -24.12 -9.31 15.43
C ARG A 340 -23.39 -10.49 16.08
N PRO A 341 -22.52 -10.25 17.08
CA PRO A 341 -21.92 -11.34 17.86
C PRO A 341 -23.00 -12.19 18.53
N ALA A 342 -23.04 -13.47 18.19
CA ALA A 342 -23.94 -14.46 18.79
C ALA A 342 -23.25 -15.27 19.88
N LYS A 343 -21.96 -15.58 19.70
CA LYS A 343 -21.13 -16.29 20.68
C LYS A 343 -19.69 -15.78 20.57
N THR A 344 -19.02 -15.66 21.70
CA THR A 344 -17.63 -15.17 21.78
C THR A 344 -16.77 -16.17 22.55
N TYR A 345 -15.63 -16.49 21.98
CA TYR A 345 -14.59 -17.33 22.55
C TYR A 345 -13.40 -16.43 22.91
N THR A 346 -12.90 -16.55 24.13
CA THR A 346 -11.66 -15.87 24.54
C THR A 346 -10.52 -16.85 24.42
N VAL A 347 -9.44 -16.45 23.76
CA VAL A 347 -8.24 -17.25 23.55
C VAL A 347 -7.16 -16.66 24.46
N ASP A 348 -6.98 -17.29 25.61
CA ASP A 348 -6.11 -16.76 26.66
C ASP A 348 -4.62 -16.80 26.30
N ARG A 349 -4.23 -17.68 25.37
CA ARG A 349 -2.85 -17.77 24.88
C ARG A 349 -2.79 -18.38 23.49
N LEU A 350 -2.15 -17.69 22.55
CA LEU A 350 -1.65 -18.28 21.32
C LEU A 350 -0.22 -18.76 21.54
N LEU A 351 0.11 -19.93 20.99
CA LEU A 351 1.46 -20.48 20.98
C LEU A 351 2.13 -20.19 19.63
N ASP A 352 3.44 -20.41 19.56
CA ASP A 352 4.21 -20.30 18.32
C ASP A 352 3.87 -21.41 17.31
N ASP A 353 3.27 -22.50 17.82
CA ASP A 353 2.71 -23.59 17.03
C ASP A 353 1.28 -23.30 16.56
N TRP A 354 0.87 -23.96 15.48
CA TRP A 354 -0.50 -23.89 14.97
C TRP A 354 -1.50 -24.45 15.99
N VAL A 355 -2.41 -23.59 16.42
CA VAL A 355 -3.55 -23.94 17.28
C VAL A 355 -4.80 -24.03 16.41
N GLN A 356 -5.49 -25.16 16.50
CA GLN A 356 -6.78 -25.36 15.87
C GLN A 356 -7.89 -24.90 16.81
N LEU A 357 -8.57 -23.80 16.47
CA LEU A 357 -9.78 -23.34 17.14
C LEU A 357 -11.01 -23.94 16.46
N ARG A 358 -11.69 -24.82 17.20
CA ARG A 358 -12.90 -25.51 16.76
C ARG A 358 -14.13 -24.81 17.28
N LEU A 359 -14.84 -24.12 16.41
CA LEU A 359 -16.07 -23.39 16.75
C LEU A 359 -17.26 -24.29 16.42
N THR A 360 -17.65 -25.15 17.37
CA THR A 360 -18.65 -26.21 17.18
C THR A 360 -20.10 -25.78 17.42
N ASP A 361 -20.32 -24.64 18.08
CA ASP A 361 -21.67 -24.10 18.32
C ASP A 361 -22.24 -23.33 17.12
N VAL A 362 -21.62 -23.48 15.96
CA VAL A 362 -22.02 -22.86 14.70
C VAL A 362 -23.43 -23.32 14.29
N LEU A 363 -23.76 -24.59 14.55
CA LEU A 363 -25.10 -25.18 14.35
C LEU A 363 -26.25 -24.38 14.99
N GLN A 364 -26.02 -23.73 16.13
CA GLN A 364 -27.05 -22.98 16.85
C GLN A 364 -27.11 -21.50 16.43
N SER A 365 -26.09 -21.01 15.73
CA SER A 365 -25.88 -19.58 15.51
C SER A 365 -26.18 -19.08 14.10
N ASP A 366 -26.48 -19.95 13.12
CA ASP A 366 -26.73 -19.56 11.73
C ASP A 366 -25.63 -18.59 11.25
N CYS A 367 -24.39 -19.07 11.33
CA CYS A 367 -23.22 -18.21 11.37
C CYS A 367 -22.90 -17.63 9.99
N HIS A 368 -22.96 -16.30 9.86
CA HIS A 368 -22.67 -15.57 8.63
C HIS A 368 -21.26 -14.98 8.57
N GLY A 369 -20.48 -15.12 9.64
CA GLY A 369 -19.12 -14.60 9.68
C GLY A 369 -18.45 -14.82 11.03
N VAL A 370 -17.17 -14.50 11.08
CA VAL A 370 -16.35 -14.53 12.30
C VAL A 370 -15.70 -13.17 12.50
N VAL A 371 -15.71 -12.67 13.73
CA VAL A 371 -14.94 -11.50 14.14
C VAL A 371 -13.74 -11.96 14.95
N LEU A 372 -12.57 -11.51 14.54
CA LEU A 372 -11.32 -11.64 15.27
C LEU A 372 -11.06 -10.29 15.94
N GLU A 373 -11.07 -10.26 17.26
CA GLU A 373 -10.90 -9.03 18.03
C GLU A 373 -9.61 -9.10 18.84
N PHE A 374 -8.78 -8.08 18.69
CA PHE A 374 -7.57 -7.83 19.45
C PHE A 374 -7.85 -6.63 20.36
N ALA A 375 -7.92 -6.86 21.68
CA ALA A 375 -8.26 -5.82 22.63
C ALA A 375 -7.17 -5.68 23.70
N HIS A 376 -6.75 -4.45 23.97
CA HIS A 376 -5.76 -4.16 25.01
C HIS A 376 -6.44 -3.50 26.20
N THR A 377 -6.44 -4.21 27.33
CA THR A 377 -7.08 -3.75 28.58
C THR A 377 -6.05 -3.28 29.61
N SER A 378 -4.75 -3.44 29.32
CA SER A 378 -3.69 -2.97 30.20
C SER A 378 -3.43 -1.48 30.00
N SER A 379 -3.03 -0.81 31.08
CA SER A 379 -2.47 0.55 31.04
C SER A 379 -0.97 0.56 30.74
N GLN A 380 -0.33 -0.62 30.62
CA GLN A 380 1.10 -0.75 30.36
C GLN A 380 1.37 -0.91 28.86
N GLY A 381 1.78 0.19 28.23
CA GLY A 381 2.26 0.21 26.85
C GLY A 381 1.22 -0.19 25.79
N PRO A 382 1.55 -0.05 24.51
CA PRO A 382 0.76 -0.64 23.43
C PRO A 382 0.83 -2.17 23.48
N ALA A 383 -0.17 -2.82 22.91
CA ALA A 383 -0.06 -4.21 22.50
C ALA A 383 0.07 -4.26 20.99
N HIS A 384 1.18 -4.82 20.52
CA HIS A 384 1.38 -5.16 19.13
C HIS A 384 1.49 -6.68 19.00
N GLY A 385 1.15 -7.19 17.83
CA GLY A 385 1.32 -8.60 17.58
C GLY A 385 0.94 -9.00 16.17
N THR A 386 1.28 -10.25 15.86
CA THR A 386 1.01 -10.82 14.56
C THR A 386 0.30 -12.14 14.75
N VAL A 387 -0.89 -12.26 14.15
CA VAL A 387 -1.63 -13.51 14.05
C VAL A 387 -1.65 -13.97 12.61
N GLN A 388 -1.31 -15.23 12.39
CA GLN A 388 -1.43 -15.85 11.09
C GLN A 388 -2.59 -16.83 11.08
N ILE A 389 -3.38 -16.81 10.01
CA ILE A 389 -4.49 -17.73 9.77
C ILE A 389 -4.18 -18.56 8.53
N ARG A 390 -4.16 -19.88 8.69
CA ARG A 390 -3.88 -20.79 7.58
C ARG A 390 -5.12 -21.10 6.75
N ARG A 391 -6.25 -21.32 7.40
CA ARG A 391 -7.49 -21.70 6.75
C ARG A 391 -8.70 -21.42 7.62
N ILE A 392 -9.84 -21.21 6.96
CA ILE A 392 -11.15 -21.09 7.58
C ILE A 392 -12.08 -22.02 6.80
N LEU A 393 -12.42 -23.16 7.39
CA LEU A 393 -13.19 -24.20 6.71
C LEU A 393 -14.49 -24.54 7.44
N GLU A 394 -15.50 -24.86 6.64
CA GLU A 394 -16.70 -25.57 7.09
C GLU A 394 -16.39 -27.07 7.20
N GLN A 395 -16.41 -27.63 8.42
CA GLN A 395 -16.26 -29.06 8.63
C GLN A 395 -17.62 -29.69 8.96
N LYS A 396 -18.07 -30.62 8.12
CA LYS A 396 -19.25 -31.43 8.43
C LYS A 396 -18.92 -32.33 9.62
N LEU A 397 -19.72 -32.24 10.67
CA LEU A 397 -19.67 -33.18 11.78
C LEU A 397 -20.12 -34.54 11.25
N GLU A 398 -19.17 -35.45 11.09
CA GLU A 398 -19.49 -36.86 10.94
C GLU A 398 -20.11 -37.31 12.26
N LEU A 399 -21.42 -37.52 12.26
CA LEU A 399 -22.11 -38.17 13.37
C LEU A 399 -21.51 -39.58 13.48
N GLN A 400 -20.53 -39.75 14.37
CA GLN A 400 -20.09 -41.05 14.82
C GLN A 400 -21.24 -41.64 15.63
N ASN A 401 -22.01 -42.54 15.00
CA ASN A 401 -23.00 -43.37 15.66
C ASN A 401 -22.34 -44.41 16.56
#